data_AF-A0A813WY90-F1
#
_entry.id   AF-A0A813WY90-F1
#
_cell.length_a   1.000
_cell.length_b   1.000
_cell.length_c   1.000
_cell.angle_alpha   90.00
_cell.angle_beta   90.00
_cell.angle_gamma   90.00
#
_symmetry.space_group_name_H-M   'P 1'
#
loop_
_entity.id
_entity.type
_entity.pdbx_description
1 polymer ?
#
loop_
_entity_poly.entity_id
_entity_poly.type
_entity_poly.pdbx_seq_one_letter_code
_entity_poly.pdbx_strand_id
1 'polypeptide(L)'
;MNTLILSSIPCLESLPDELFYDIFEYLSVRDLYNGFYNLNCRFTSILSSLTNVYGEMITKEEAYSPAFLFFATRITILSVEHVEPIDFSSFVALRSLRLHTEPNRSQCQSIQLLSRLEYLSVDKPRVEHFYYSISLSFFVLTNAFPSLRSCRLNLIPFKDKQQWTLVPSLHILNISIGNPRVYPQILYACPSLDKFSLEFTPHFTTPPKVFFDSSHTSLRQLKLRLNCTTFSYCQIIDLLLSLVPNLIYLSIRGSLSDANNIDIDSLAIILYDRVPKLNKFFLKMAVQESLINTQQDDNYENIQQLHPLFQYIIIDPSTQYTPARLIIQSESG
;
A
#
# COMPACT_ATOMS: atom_id res chain seq x y z
N MET A 1 -49.35 -39.61 35.26
CA MET A 1 -48.20 -39.99 34.40
C MET A 1 -47.73 -38.73 33.71
N ASN A 2 -46.64 -38.13 34.20
CA ASN A 2 -46.06 -36.93 33.58
C ASN A 2 -45.13 -37.37 32.45
N THR A 3 -45.56 -37.20 31.21
CA THR A 3 -44.71 -37.34 30.03
C THR A 3 -43.74 -36.16 30.03
N LEU A 4 -42.52 -36.38 30.51
CA LEU A 4 -41.43 -35.42 30.37
C LEU A 4 -41.15 -35.27 28.88
N ILE A 5 -41.56 -34.13 28.31
CA ILE A 5 -41.11 -33.71 26.99
C ILE A 5 -39.61 -33.42 27.14
N LEU A 6 -38.79 -34.41 26.80
CA LEU A 6 -37.37 -34.20 26.54
C LEU A 6 -37.31 -33.29 25.31
N SER A 7 -37.25 -31.99 25.55
CA SER A 7 -36.89 -31.01 24.53
C SER A 7 -35.55 -31.45 23.97
N SER A 8 -35.56 -31.94 22.72
CA SER A 8 -34.35 -32.38 22.03
C SER A 8 -33.35 -31.23 22.05
N ILE A 9 -32.15 -31.48 22.57
CA ILE A 9 -31.04 -30.54 22.51
C ILE A 9 -30.85 -30.18 21.02
N PRO A 10 -30.78 -28.88 20.67
CA PRO A 10 -30.57 -28.48 19.29
C PRO A 10 -29.30 -29.15 18.76
N CYS A 11 -29.44 -29.90 17.66
CA CYS A 11 -28.31 -30.50 16.98
C CYS A 11 -27.64 -29.43 16.12
N LEU A 12 -26.32 -29.40 16.03
CA LEU A 12 -25.61 -28.47 15.14
C LEU A 12 -26.13 -28.61 13.69
N GLU A 13 -26.46 -29.83 13.31
CA GLU A 13 -27.04 -30.23 12.03
C GLU A 13 -28.47 -29.73 11.80
N SER A 14 -29.12 -29.15 12.80
CA SER A 14 -30.42 -28.47 12.63
C SER A 14 -30.30 -26.97 12.34
N LEU A 15 -29.09 -26.40 12.43
CA LEU A 15 -28.87 -25.02 12.00
C LEU A 15 -29.08 -24.89 10.49
N PRO A 16 -29.60 -23.76 9.98
CA PRO A 16 -29.72 -23.48 8.54
C PRO A 16 -28.35 -23.31 7.85
N ASP A 17 -28.27 -23.56 6.54
CA ASP A 17 -27.02 -23.47 5.75
C ASP A 17 -26.43 -22.05 5.75
N GLU A 18 -27.31 -21.04 5.78
CA GLU A 18 -26.97 -19.62 5.77
C GLU A 18 -26.03 -19.24 6.93
N LEU A 19 -26.30 -19.77 8.13
CA LEU A 19 -25.42 -19.52 9.28
C LEU A 19 -24.02 -20.11 9.09
N PHE A 20 -23.91 -21.25 8.40
CA PHE A 20 -22.62 -21.83 8.10
C PHE A 20 -21.87 -21.02 7.06
N TYR A 21 -22.54 -20.48 6.04
CA TYR A 21 -21.91 -19.57 5.09
C TYR A 21 -21.34 -18.33 5.78
N ASP A 22 -22.13 -17.72 6.67
CA ASP A 22 -21.70 -16.54 7.44
C ASP A 22 -20.50 -16.87 8.35
N ILE A 23 -20.52 -18.00 9.05
CA ILE A 23 -19.41 -18.40 9.93
C ILE A 23 -18.16 -18.75 9.12
N PHE A 24 -18.31 -19.50 8.02
CA PHE A 24 -17.21 -20.01 7.23
C PHE A 24 -16.45 -18.92 6.47
N GLU A 25 -17.07 -17.76 6.21
CA GLU A 25 -16.39 -16.59 5.64
C GLU A 25 -15.20 -16.10 6.49
N TYR A 26 -15.25 -16.33 7.81
CA TYR A 26 -14.21 -15.91 8.75
C TYR A 26 -13.13 -16.96 9.01
N LEU A 27 -13.24 -18.15 8.40
CA LEU A 27 -12.32 -19.27 8.63
C LEU A 27 -11.35 -19.47 7.46
N SER A 28 -10.13 -19.93 7.75
CA SER A 28 -9.17 -20.27 6.72
C SER A 28 -9.57 -21.56 5.98
N VAL A 29 -9.13 -21.74 4.73
CA VAL A 29 -9.31 -23.01 3.99
C VAL A 29 -8.87 -24.24 4.78
N ARG A 30 -7.85 -24.10 5.63
CA ARG A 30 -7.29 -25.18 6.44
C ARG A 30 -8.25 -25.57 7.55
N ASP A 31 -8.78 -24.60 8.28
CA ASP A 31 -9.70 -24.83 9.38
C ASP A 31 -11.04 -25.35 8.86
N LEU A 32 -11.49 -24.82 7.72
CA LEU A 32 -12.68 -25.31 7.01
C LEU A 32 -12.53 -26.77 6.62
N TYR A 33 -11.43 -27.13 5.96
CA TYR A 33 -11.20 -28.49 5.53
C TYR A 33 -11.02 -29.44 6.73
N ASN A 34 -10.09 -29.14 7.63
CA ASN A 34 -9.77 -30.05 8.74
C ASN A 34 -10.91 -30.16 9.76
N GLY A 35 -11.68 -29.09 9.95
CA GLY A 35 -12.79 -29.05 10.89
C GLY A 35 -14.07 -29.70 10.36
N PHE A 36 -14.37 -29.52 9.06
CA PHE A 36 -15.71 -29.82 8.53
C PHE A 36 -15.74 -30.80 7.36
N TYR A 37 -14.61 -31.01 6.67
CA TYR A 37 -14.57 -31.94 5.54
C TYR A 37 -14.75 -33.38 6.02
N ASN A 38 -15.59 -34.14 5.34
CA ASN A 38 -15.96 -35.52 5.69
C ASN A 38 -16.65 -35.71 7.05
N LEU A 39 -17.09 -34.65 7.75
CA LEU A 39 -17.97 -34.82 8.91
C LEU A 39 -19.31 -35.46 8.51
N ASN A 40 -19.93 -34.92 7.47
CA ASN A 40 -21.11 -35.50 6.80
C ASN A 40 -21.27 -34.90 5.39
N CYS A 41 -22.19 -35.45 4.60
CA CYS A 41 -22.42 -35.01 3.22
C CYS A 41 -22.91 -33.56 3.12
N ARG A 42 -23.66 -33.08 4.12
CA ARG A 42 -24.16 -31.70 4.17
C ARG A 42 -23.00 -30.71 4.27
N PHE A 43 -22.06 -30.90 5.22
CA PHE A 43 -20.89 -30.03 5.32
C PHE A 43 -20.02 -30.10 4.08
N THR A 44 -19.79 -31.27 3.49
CA THR A 44 -19.06 -31.36 2.22
C THR A 44 -19.75 -30.56 1.11
N SER A 45 -21.08 -30.57 1.05
CA SER A 45 -21.86 -29.76 0.11
C SER A 45 -21.71 -28.26 0.37
N ILE A 46 -21.86 -27.82 1.62
CA ILE A 46 -21.67 -26.41 2.03
C ILE A 46 -20.25 -25.95 1.69
N LEU A 47 -19.23 -26.73 2.08
CA LEU A 47 -17.84 -26.41 1.76
C LEU A 47 -17.61 -26.35 0.25
N SER A 48 -18.33 -27.14 -0.55
CA SER A 48 -18.24 -27.14 -2.02
C SER A 48 -18.91 -25.92 -2.67
N SER A 49 -19.95 -25.35 -2.04
CA SER A 49 -20.67 -24.18 -2.53
C SER A 49 -20.06 -22.85 -2.09
N LEU A 50 -19.13 -22.85 -1.12
CA LEU A 50 -18.44 -21.63 -0.69
C LEU A 50 -17.80 -20.89 -1.87
N THR A 51 -18.08 -19.60 -1.91
CA THR A 51 -17.41 -18.63 -2.78
C THR A 51 -16.68 -17.62 -1.91
N ASN A 52 -15.58 -17.05 -2.41
CA ASN A 52 -14.79 -16.05 -1.70
C ASN A 52 -13.99 -16.57 -0.50
N VAL A 53 -13.31 -17.70 -0.66
CA VAL A 53 -12.59 -18.31 0.45
C VAL A 53 -11.22 -17.64 0.68
N TYR A 54 -10.82 -17.51 1.95
CA TYR A 54 -9.52 -17.00 2.38
C TYR A 54 -8.50 -18.14 2.54
N GLY A 55 -7.37 -18.03 1.83
CA GLY A 55 -6.22 -18.91 1.95
C GLY A 55 -5.01 -18.21 2.56
N GLU A 56 -4.33 -18.90 3.48
CA GLU A 56 -3.04 -18.48 4.05
C GLU A 56 -2.03 -19.62 3.96
N MET A 57 -0.92 -19.36 3.26
CA MET A 57 0.18 -20.28 3.04
C MET A 57 1.41 -19.83 3.83
N ILE A 58 1.70 -20.53 4.91
CA ILE A 58 2.85 -20.34 5.78
C ILE A 58 4.05 -21.12 5.24
N THR A 59 3.82 -22.30 4.64
CA THR A 59 4.88 -23.12 4.04
C THR A 59 4.52 -23.58 2.64
N LYS A 60 5.54 -23.94 1.85
CA LYS A 60 5.35 -24.41 0.47
C LYS A 60 4.49 -25.66 0.40
N GLU A 61 4.60 -26.55 1.38
CA GLU A 61 3.86 -27.81 1.43
C GLU A 61 2.35 -27.58 1.50
N GLU A 62 1.92 -26.46 2.09
CA GLU A 62 0.51 -26.12 2.22
C GLU A 62 -0.15 -25.87 0.86
N ALA A 63 0.59 -25.35 -0.13
CA ALA A 63 0.11 -25.20 -1.50
C ALA A 63 -0.30 -26.54 -2.15
N TYR A 64 0.24 -27.65 -1.65
CA TYR A 64 -0.07 -29.01 -2.09
C TYR A 64 -0.92 -29.80 -1.09
N SER A 65 -1.37 -29.16 -0.01
CA SER A 65 -2.23 -29.81 0.98
C SER A 65 -3.61 -30.11 0.37
N PRO A 66 -4.29 -31.17 0.84
CA PRO A 66 -5.65 -31.50 0.38
C PRO A 66 -6.63 -30.32 0.51
N ALA A 67 -6.50 -29.53 1.57
CA ALA A 67 -7.33 -28.34 1.80
C ALA A 67 -7.18 -27.32 0.67
N PHE A 68 -5.94 -26.92 0.35
CA PHE A 68 -5.69 -25.95 -0.72
C PHE A 68 -6.08 -26.48 -2.09
N LEU A 69 -5.79 -27.75 -2.38
CA LEU A 69 -6.20 -28.36 -3.65
C LEU A 69 -7.72 -28.40 -3.80
N PHE A 70 -8.46 -28.69 -2.72
CA PHE A 70 -9.92 -28.68 -2.72
C PHE A 70 -10.50 -27.28 -2.98
N PHE A 71 -9.91 -26.24 -2.39
CA PHE A 71 -10.41 -24.86 -2.51
C PHE A 71 -9.76 -24.02 -3.62
N ALA A 72 -8.75 -24.52 -4.34
CA ALA A 72 -7.89 -23.74 -5.23
C ALA A 72 -8.65 -22.77 -6.16
N THR A 73 -9.67 -23.25 -6.85
CA THR A 73 -10.45 -22.47 -7.83
C THR A 73 -11.42 -21.46 -7.20
N ARG A 74 -11.57 -21.46 -5.87
CA ARG A 74 -12.54 -20.66 -5.10
C ARG A 74 -11.89 -19.71 -4.11
N ILE A 75 -10.58 -19.83 -3.90
CA ILE A 75 -9.79 -18.89 -3.12
C ILE A 75 -9.77 -17.56 -3.87
N THR A 76 -10.32 -16.51 -3.24
CA THR A 76 -10.33 -15.15 -3.80
C THR A 76 -9.30 -14.26 -3.12
N ILE A 77 -8.90 -14.59 -1.89
CA ILE A 77 -7.90 -13.89 -1.12
C ILE A 77 -6.84 -14.90 -0.70
N LEU A 78 -5.59 -14.67 -1.12
CA LEU A 78 -4.45 -15.51 -0.79
C LEU A 78 -3.34 -14.68 -0.16
N SER A 79 -2.90 -15.12 1.02
CA SER A 79 -1.71 -14.63 1.70
C SER A 79 -0.60 -15.68 1.66
N VAL A 80 0.61 -15.29 1.30
CA VAL A 80 1.78 -16.18 1.19
C VAL A 80 2.92 -15.63 2.05
N GLU A 81 3.34 -16.40 3.06
CA GLU A 81 4.36 -16.01 4.03
C GLU A 81 5.77 -16.53 3.73
N HIS A 82 5.92 -17.30 2.64
CA HIS A 82 7.14 -18.01 2.33
C HIS A 82 7.69 -17.67 0.91
N VAL A 83 8.97 -18.00 0.67
CA VAL A 83 9.72 -17.55 -0.52
C VAL A 83 9.70 -18.54 -1.68
N GLU A 84 9.34 -19.78 -1.39
CA GLU A 84 9.43 -20.89 -2.32
C GLU A 84 8.47 -20.68 -3.51
N PRO A 85 8.83 -21.15 -4.72
CA PRO A 85 7.98 -21.03 -5.89
C PRO A 85 6.59 -21.63 -5.67
N ILE A 86 5.56 -20.87 -6.05
CA ILE A 86 4.17 -21.29 -6.10
C ILE A 86 3.67 -21.07 -7.52
N ASP A 87 2.97 -22.06 -8.07
CA ASP A 87 2.20 -21.88 -9.28
C ASP A 87 0.82 -21.31 -8.92
N PHE A 88 0.55 -20.08 -9.35
CA PHE A 88 -0.72 -19.43 -9.10
C PHE A 88 -1.81 -19.81 -10.13
N SER A 89 -1.51 -20.66 -11.12
CA SER A 89 -2.42 -21.02 -12.22
C SER A 89 -3.73 -21.67 -11.76
N SER A 90 -3.72 -22.36 -10.62
CA SER A 90 -4.91 -23.02 -10.05
C SER A 90 -5.88 -22.06 -9.35
N PHE A 91 -5.43 -20.86 -8.97
CA PHE A 91 -6.23 -19.86 -8.26
C PHE A 91 -6.94 -18.91 -9.23
N VAL A 92 -7.74 -19.46 -10.14
CA VAL A 92 -8.41 -18.69 -11.21
C VAL A 92 -9.41 -17.64 -10.72
N ALA A 93 -9.90 -17.78 -9.48
CA ALA A 93 -10.81 -16.82 -8.85
C ALA A 93 -10.08 -15.75 -8.03
N LEU A 94 -8.74 -15.76 -7.99
CA LEU A 94 -7.97 -14.88 -7.11
C LEU A 94 -8.16 -13.41 -7.47
N ARG A 95 -8.57 -12.62 -6.48
CA ARG A 95 -8.77 -11.17 -6.56
C ARG A 95 -7.80 -10.39 -5.69
N SER A 96 -7.33 -10.98 -4.59
CA SER A 96 -6.37 -10.36 -3.69
C SER A 96 -5.21 -11.30 -3.43
N LEU A 97 -4.00 -10.86 -3.76
CA LEU A 97 -2.76 -11.56 -3.48
C LEU A 97 -1.86 -10.72 -2.59
N ARG A 98 -1.51 -11.26 -1.42
CA ARG A 98 -0.50 -10.69 -0.52
C ARG A 98 0.71 -11.61 -0.45
N LEU A 99 1.86 -11.07 -0.79
CA LEU A 99 3.15 -11.74 -0.64
C LEU A 99 3.91 -11.05 0.48
N HIS A 100 4.19 -11.77 1.56
CA HIS A 100 5.00 -11.23 2.65
C HIS A 100 6.50 -11.20 2.31
N THR A 101 6.89 -11.87 1.24
CA THR A 101 8.26 -11.91 0.71
C THR A 101 8.29 -11.52 -0.76
N GLU A 102 9.47 -11.13 -1.26
CA GLU A 102 9.64 -10.79 -2.67
C GLU A 102 9.43 -12.03 -3.57
N PRO A 103 8.58 -11.94 -4.62
CA PRO A 103 8.37 -13.06 -5.52
C PRO A 103 9.62 -13.35 -6.35
N ASN A 104 9.88 -14.61 -6.62
CA ASN A 104 10.90 -15.01 -7.60
C ASN A 104 10.37 -14.91 -9.05
N ARG A 105 11.23 -15.21 -10.03
CA ARG A 105 10.87 -15.12 -11.47
C ARG A 105 9.65 -15.96 -11.84
N SER A 106 9.56 -17.20 -11.38
CA SER A 106 8.45 -18.09 -11.77
C SER A 106 7.15 -17.65 -11.13
N GLN A 107 7.19 -17.16 -9.88
CA GLN A 107 6.03 -16.52 -9.24
C GLN A 107 5.58 -15.28 -10.00
N CYS A 108 6.49 -14.39 -10.42
CA CYS A 108 6.12 -13.23 -11.24
C CYS A 108 5.41 -13.63 -12.54
N GLN A 109 5.87 -14.71 -13.19
CA GLN A 109 5.24 -15.23 -14.41
C GLN A 109 3.86 -15.83 -14.16
N SER A 110 3.68 -16.60 -13.08
CA SER A 110 2.36 -17.17 -12.75
C SER A 110 1.38 -16.10 -12.26
N ILE A 111 1.85 -15.09 -11.53
CA ILE A 111 1.03 -13.93 -11.11
C ILE A 111 0.47 -13.20 -12.33
N GLN A 112 1.26 -13.02 -13.40
CA GLN A 112 0.83 -12.35 -14.63
C GLN A 112 -0.43 -12.99 -15.26
N LEU A 113 -0.71 -14.26 -14.98
CA LEU A 113 -1.88 -14.98 -15.49
C LEU A 113 -3.18 -14.64 -14.73
N LEU A 114 -3.09 -13.93 -13.60
CA LEU A 114 -4.21 -13.59 -12.73
C LEU A 114 -4.98 -12.36 -13.26
N SER A 115 -5.71 -12.54 -14.35
CA SER A 115 -6.48 -11.47 -15.03
C SER A 115 -7.56 -10.78 -14.17
N ARG A 116 -8.02 -11.46 -13.11
CA ARG A 116 -9.04 -10.97 -12.15
C ARG A 116 -8.45 -10.31 -10.92
N LEU A 117 -7.12 -10.16 -10.84
CA LEU A 117 -6.47 -9.59 -9.67
C LEU A 117 -6.85 -8.12 -9.50
N GLU A 118 -7.48 -7.79 -8.37
CA GLU A 118 -7.92 -6.45 -7.98
C GLU A 118 -6.96 -5.81 -6.96
N TYR A 119 -6.33 -6.63 -6.11
CA TYR A 119 -5.43 -6.20 -5.04
C TYR A 119 -4.13 -7.00 -5.07
N LEU A 120 -3.00 -6.30 -5.10
CA LEU A 120 -1.67 -6.90 -5.06
C LEU A 120 -0.81 -6.19 -4.01
N SER A 121 -0.23 -6.94 -3.08
CA SER A 121 0.70 -6.40 -2.07
C SER A 121 1.95 -7.25 -1.95
N VAL A 122 3.11 -6.60 -1.91
CA VAL A 122 4.41 -7.22 -1.59
C VAL A 122 5.03 -6.47 -0.42
N ASP A 123 5.05 -7.07 0.78
CA ASP A 123 5.28 -6.31 2.03
C ASP A 123 6.74 -6.13 2.42
N LYS A 124 7.64 -7.10 2.16
CA LYS A 124 9.05 -7.03 2.58
C LYS A 124 9.99 -7.32 1.42
N PRO A 125 10.74 -6.33 0.93
CA PRO A 125 11.85 -6.60 0.02
C PRO A 125 12.99 -7.17 0.86
N ARG A 126 13.60 -8.27 0.43
CA ARG A 126 14.93 -8.63 0.93
C ARG A 126 15.91 -7.73 0.18
N VAL A 127 16.79 -7.04 0.91
CA VAL A 127 17.80 -6.12 0.33
C VAL A 127 18.64 -6.81 -0.77
N GLU A 128 18.73 -8.14 -0.74
CA GLU A 128 19.52 -8.93 -1.67
C GLU A 128 18.84 -9.24 -3.01
N HIS A 129 17.53 -9.00 -3.17
CA HIS A 129 16.74 -9.55 -4.29
C HIS A 129 15.98 -8.54 -5.15
N PHE A 130 16.42 -7.28 -5.18
CA PHE A 130 15.79 -6.17 -5.93
C PHE A 130 15.40 -6.47 -7.38
N TYR A 131 15.98 -7.47 -8.06
CA TYR A 131 15.74 -7.76 -9.47
C TYR A 131 14.32 -8.23 -9.81
N TYR A 132 13.57 -8.83 -8.88
CA TYR A 132 12.26 -9.38 -9.23
C TYR A 132 11.12 -8.38 -9.04
N SER A 133 11.22 -7.47 -8.07
CA SER A 133 10.35 -6.29 -7.97
C SER A 133 10.26 -5.48 -9.28
N ILE A 134 11.33 -5.51 -10.10
CA ILE A 134 11.39 -4.94 -11.44
C ILE A 134 10.35 -5.55 -12.39
N SER A 135 10.22 -6.88 -12.37
CA SER A 135 9.34 -7.58 -13.31
C SER A 135 7.87 -7.33 -12.95
N LEU A 136 7.54 -7.37 -11.67
CA LEU A 136 6.17 -7.17 -11.21
C LEU A 136 5.71 -5.73 -11.38
N SER A 137 6.56 -4.75 -11.06
CA SER A 137 6.27 -3.33 -11.33
C SER A 137 6.06 -3.06 -12.82
N PHE A 138 6.83 -3.71 -13.69
CA PHE A 138 6.61 -3.62 -15.13
C PHE A 138 5.24 -4.17 -15.52
N PHE A 139 4.82 -5.35 -15.04
CA PHE A 139 3.49 -5.90 -15.35
C PHE A 139 2.35 -4.98 -14.90
N VAL A 140 2.47 -4.39 -13.70
CA VAL A 140 1.51 -3.42 -13.18
C VAL A 140 1.43 -2.18 -14.10
N LEU A 141 2.57 -1.60 -14.45
CA LEU A 141 2.64 -0.36 -15.26
C LEU A 141 2.53 -0.60 -16.78
N THR A 142 2.36 -1.84 -17.22
CA THR A 142 2.04 -2.20 -18.62
C THR A 142 0.64 -2.75 -18.79
N ASN A 143 -0.21 -2.56 -17.77
CA ASN A 143 -1.61 -2.98 -17.80
C ASN A 143 -1.81 -4.49 -18.01
N ALA A 144 -0.88 -5.32 -17.50
CA ALA A 144 -1.05 -6.78 -17.52
C ALA A 144 -2.20 -7.24 -16.59
N PHE A 145 -2.61 -6.40 -15.65
CA PHE A 145 -3.69 -6.65 -14.70
C PHE A 145 -4.85 -5.67 -14.93
N PRO A 146 -5.77 -5.95 -15.87
CA PRO A 146 -6.82 -5.00 -16.27
C PRO A 146 -7.83 -4.68 -15.17
N SER A 147 -7.91 -5.52 -14.13
CA SER A 147 -8.82 -5.36 -12.99
C SER A 147 -8.13 -4.76 -11.77
N LEU A 148 -6.82 -4.47 -11.81
CA LEU A 148 -6.06 -4.10 -10.63
C LEU A 148 -6.42 -2.69 -10.17
N ARG A 149 -6.95 -2.60 -8.95
CA ARG A 149 -7.41 -1.35 -8.30
C ARG A 149 -6.42 -0.83 -7.28
N SER A 150 -5.73 -1.72 -6.59
CA SER A 150 -4.80 -1.38 -5.52
C SER A 150 -3.52 -2.18 -5.63
N CYS A 151 -2.38 -1.49 -5.61
CA CYS A 151 -1.07 -2.12 -5.68
C CYS A 151 -0.12 -1.55 -4.63
N ARG A 152 0.58 -2.44 -3.93
CA ARG A 152 1.72 -2.10 -3.07
C ARG A 152 2.94 -2.89 -3.52
N LEU A 153 3.97 -2.18 -3.98
CA LEU A 153 5.26 -2.75 -4.35
C LEU A 153 6.37 -2.02 -3.60
N ASN A 154 7.53 -2.66 -3.51
CA ASN A 154 8.63 -2.09 -2.75
C ASN A 154 9.42 -1.06 -3.55
N LEU A 155 9.97 -1.42 -4.71
CA LEU A 155 10.82 -0.53 -5.49
C LEU A 155 10.50 -0.66 -6.98
N ILE A 156 10.38 0.48 -7.66
CA ILE A 156 10.37 0.55 -9.11
C ILE A 156 11.76 0.97 -9.57
N PRO A 157 12.51 0.12 -10.28
CA PRO A 157 13.77 0.54 -10.88
C PRO A 157 13.48 1.53 -12.00
N PHE A 158 14.34 2.51 -12.13
CA PHE A 158 14.30 3.39 -13.29
C PHE A 158 15.10 2.77 -14.44
N LYS A 159 14.47 2.64 -15.60
CA LYS A 159 15.14 2.34 -16.87
C LYS A 159 14.76 3.43 -17.87
N ASP A 160 15.74 4.18 -18.37
CA ASP A 160 15.53 5.36 -19.24
C ASP A 160 14.66 5.11 -20.49
N LYS A 161 14.52 3.85 -20.93
CA LYS A 161 13.82 3.46 -22.16
C LYS A 161 12.53 2.68 -21.93
N GLN A 162 12.00 2.66 -20.70
CA GLN A 162 10.81 1.89 -20.42
C GLN A 162 9.56 2.64 -20.88
N GLN A 163 8.84 2.03 -21.83
CA GLN A 163 7.52 2.52 -22.24
C GLN A 163 6.47 1.84 -21.36
N TRP A 164 5.72 2.65 -20.62
CA TRP A 164 4.56 2.19 -19.87
C TRP A 164 3.30 2.44 -20.68
N THR A 165 2.28 1.61 -20.44
CA THR A 165 0.98 1.75 -21.07
C THR A 165 0.02 2.42 -20.08
N LEU A 166 -1.16 2.82 -20.57
CA LEU A 166 -2.20 3.34 -19.70
C LEU A 166 -2.81 2.21 -18.85
N VAL A 167 -2.91 2.46 -17.55
CA VAL A 167 -3.44 1.57 -16.51
C VAL A 167 -4.63 2.26 -15.84
N PRO A 168 -5.80 2.34 -16.51
CA PRO A 168 -6.93 3.13 -16.04
C PRO A 168 -7.66 2.52 -14.85
N SER A 169 -7.42 1.24 -14.51
CA SER A 169 -8.06 0.56 -13.39
C SER A 169 -7.43 0.88 -12.03
N LEU A 170 -6.18 1.36 -12.03
CA LEU A 170 -5.40 1.52 -10.81
C LEU A 170 -5.76 2.82 -10.08
N HIS A 171 -6.29 2.68 -8.87
CA HIS A 171 -6.74 3.81 -8.04
C HIS A 171 -5.85 4.05 -6.83
N ILE A 172 -5.18 3.01 -6.33
CA ILE A 172 -4.32 3.09 -5.15
C ILE A 172 -2.96 2.49 -5.51
N LEU A 173 -1.90 3.28 -5.32
CA LEU A 173 -0.53 2.84 -5.54
C LEU A 173 0.35 3.20 -4.34
N ASN A 174 1.08 2.22 -3.82
CA ASN A 174 2.11 2.41 -2.81
C ASN A 174 3.43 1.82 -3.29
N ILE A 175 4.43 2.66 -3.53
CA ILE A 175 5.71 2.26 -4.10
C ILE A 175 6.86 3.06 -3.53
N SER A 176 8.08 2.52 -3.64
CA SER A 176 9.29 3.33 -3.55
C SER A 176 9.91 3.54 -4.93
N ILE A 177 10.54 4.69 -5.14
CA ILE A 177 11.26 5.03 -6.36
C ILE A 177 12.67 5.49 -6.04
N GLY A 178 13.64 5.06 -6.84
CA GLY A 178 15.03 5.53 -6.73
C GLY A 178 15.33 6.78 -7.56
N ASN A 179 14.41 7.17 -8.45
CA ASN A 179 14.61 8.32 -9.33
C ASN A 179 13.30 9.13 -9.43
N PRO A 180 13.28 10.40 -8.99
CA PRO A 180 12.12 11.28 -9.12
C PRO A 180 11.56 11.45 -10.53
N ARG A 181 12.35 11.21 -11.59
CA ARG A 181 11.87 11.24 -12.98
C ARG A 181 10.82 10.16 -13.28
N VAL A 182 10.74 9.13 -12.45
CA VAL A 182 9.73 8.05 -12.51
C VAL A 182 8.35 8.59 -12.12
N TYR A 183 8.28 9.55 -11.20
CA TYR A 183 7.01 10.02 -10.64
C TYR A 183 6.02 10.52 -11.70
N PRO A 184 6.38 11.41 -12.63
CA PRO A 184 5.41 11.91 -13.60
C PRO A 184 5.05 10.85 -14.65
N GLN A 185 5.98 9.93 -14.95
CA GLN A 185 5.69 8.77 -15.79
C GLN A 185 4.59 7.90 -15.17
N ILE A 186 4.59 7.76 -13.82
CA ILE A 186 3.59 6.94 -13.11
C ILE A 186 2.24 7.61 -13.21
N LEU A 187 2.21 8.92 -12.94
CA LEU A 187 0.98 9.72 -13.07
C LEU A 187 0.41 9.62 -14.48
N TYR A 188 1.26 9.73 -15.51
CA TYR A 188 0.83 9.56 -16.90
C TYR A 188 0.27 8.16 -17.17
N ALA A 189 0.96 7.11 -16.69
CA ALA A 189 0.50 5.74 -16.86
C ALA A 189 -0.79 5.43 -16.09
N CYS A 190 -1.07 6.10 -14.97
CA CYS A 190 -2.19 5.77 -14.08
C CYS A 190 -3.21 6.92 -13.98
N PRO A 191 -3.97 7.24 -15.05
CA PRO A 191 -4.81 8.45 -15.10
C PRO A 191 -5.96 8.48 -14.06
N SER A 192 -6.33 7.32 -13.50
CA SER A 192 -7.39 7.16 -12.50
C SER A 192 -6.88 7.09 -11.06
N LEU A 193 -5.58 7.35 -10.83
CA LEU A 193 -4.96 7.21 -9.53
C LEU A 193 -5.54 8.24 -8.55
N ASP A 194 -6.21 7.76 -7.50
CA ASP A 194 -6.84 8.59 -6.45
C ASP A 194 -5.92 8.76 -5.24
N LYS A 195 -5.21 7.67 -4.87
CA LYS A 195 -4.32 7.62 -3.71
C LYS A 195 -2.94 7.14 -4.12
N PHE A 196 -1.93 7.94 -3.79
CA PHE A 196 -0.54 7.63 -4.10
C PHE A 196 0.34 7.76 -2.86
N SER A 197 0.99 6.68 -2.47
CA SER A 197 2.04 6.66 -1.45
C SER A 197 3.38 6.39 -2.12
N LEU A 198 4.32 7.31 -1.92
CA LEU A 198 5.60 7.35 -2.59
C LEU A 198 6.73 7.47 -1.58
N GLU A 199 7.69 6.56 -1.66
CA GLU A 199 8.91 6.59 -0.85
C GLU A 199 10.14 6.80 -1.76
N PHE A 200 10.94 7.83 -1.50
CA PHE A 200 12.19 8.06 -2.22
C PHE A 200 13.33 7.33 -1.53
N THR A 201 14.13 6.58 -2.30
CA THR A 201 15.34 5.93 -1.77
C THR A 201 16.57 6.86 -1.89
N PRO A 202 17.58 6.73 -1.01
CA PRO A 202 18.65 7.72 -0.81
C PRO A 202 19.71 7.80 -1.93
N HIS A 203 19.60 7.02 -3.00
CA HIS A 203 20.68 6.85 -3.98
C HIS A 203 20.72 7.89 -5.10
N PHE A 204 19.99 8.99 -4.97
CA PHE A 204 19.81 9.96 -6.05
C PHE A 204 20.69 11.20 -5.85
N THR A 205 21.41 11.63 -6.90
CA THR A 205 22.43 12.70 -6.80
C THR A 205 22.24 13.90 -7.73
N THR A 206 21.38 13.82 -8.76
CA THR A 206 21.15 14.95 -9.69
C THR A 206 19.71 15.42 -9.70
N PRO A 207 19.37 16.72 -9.55
CA PRO A 207 17.97 17.13 -9.50
C PRO A 207 17.30 16.88 -10.87
N PRO A 208 16.03 16.43 -10.90
CA PRO A 208 15.30 16.22 -12.14
C PRO A 208 15.06 17.56 -12.84
N LYS A 209 15.77 17.83 -13.94
CA LYS A 209 15.30 18.79 -14.95
C LYS A 209 14.26 18.07 -15.80
N VAL A 210 13.02 17.97 -15.32
CA VAL A 210 11.96 17.40 -16.14
C VAL A 210 10.79 18.36 -16.22
N PHE A 211 10.43 18.68 -17.45
CA PHE A 211 9.25 19.44 -17.80
C PHE A 211 8.20 18.42 -18.24
N PHE A 212 7.08 18.40 -17.53
CA PHE A 212 5.89 17.67 -17.95
C PHE A 212 4.78 18.68 -18.11
N ASP A 213 4.17 18.72 -19.29
CA ASP A 213 3.14 19.71 -19.61
C ASP A 213 1.74 19.30 -19.12
N SER A 214 1.60 18.09 -18.55
CA SER A 214 0.31 17.57 -18.10
C SER A 214 0.24 17.43 -16.58
N SER A 215 -0.80 18.05 -16.02
CA SER A 215 -1.19 17.86 -14.63
C SER A 215 -2.08 16.63 -14.47
N HIS A 216 -1.88 15.88 -13.40
CA HIS A 216 -2.70 14.75 -13.02
C HIS A 216 -3.89 15.20 -12.14
N THR A 217 -5.08 15.23 -12.75
CA THR A 217 -6.27 15.84 -12.13
C THR A 217 -7.05 14.91 -11.19
N SER A 218 -6.84 13.59 -11.28
CA SER A 218 -7.61 12.60 -10.51
C SER A 218 -7.06 12.36 -9.10
N LEU A 219 -5.80 12.70 -8.84
CA LEU A 219 -5.12 12.38 -7.59
C LEU A 219 -5.61 13.29 -6.46
N ARG A 220 -6.15 12.70 -5.39
CA ARG A 220 -6.68 13.43 -4.24
C ARG A 220 -5.85 13.25 -2.98
N GLN A 221 -5.12 12.13 -2.86
CA GLN A 221 -4.32 11.82 -1.69
C GLN A 221 -2.88 11.48 -2.07
N LEU A 222 -1.93 12.23 -1.51
CA LEU A 222 -0.50 11.99 -1.69
C LEU A 222 0.19 11.79 -0.33
N LYS A 223 0.94 10.69 -0.20
CA LYS A 223 1.83 10.42 0.93
C LYS A 223 3.26 10.38 0.42
N LEU A 224 4.11 11.28 0.88
CA LEU A 224 5.51 11.35 0.53
C LEU A 224 6.36 10.88 1.73
N ARG A 225 7.28 9.96 1.47
CA ARG A 225 8.41 9.64 2.35
C ARG A 225 9.69 10.07 1.67
N LEU A 226 10.31 11.12 2.19
CA LEU A 226 11.53 11.72 1.68
C LEU A 226 12.70 11.18 2.50
N ASN A 227 13.46 10.24 1.92
CA ASN A 227 14.73 9.76 2.48
C ASN A 227 15.87 10.16 1.53
N CYS A 228 16.03 11.46 1.27
CA CYS A 228 17.04 11.97 0.34
C CYS A 228 18.10 12.77 1.10
N THR A 229 19.38 12.52 0.82
CA THR A 229 20.51 13.17 1.50
C THR A 229 21.10 14.36 0.74
N THR A 230 20.67 14.60 -0.50
CA THR A 230 21.39 15.45 -1.46
C THR A 230 20.63 16.68 -1.97
N PHE A 231 19.32 16.82 -1.70
CA PHE A 231 18.50 17.90 -2.26
C PHE A 231 17.73 18.68 -1.21
N SER A 232 17.49 19.95 -1.52
CA SER A 232 16.43 20.71 -0.86
C SER A 232 15.10 20.02 -1.09
N TYR A 233 14.48 19.57 0.00
CA TYR A 233 13.16 18.95 -0.03
C TYR A 233 12.12 19.86 -0.68
N CYS A 234 12.21 21.19 -0.50
CA CYS A 234 11.27 22.14 -1.08
C CYS A 234 11.27 22.10 -2.61
N GLN A 235 12.42 21.95 -3.26
CA GLN A 235 12.50 21.83 -4.73
C GLN A 235 11.82 20.55 -5.24
N ILE A 236 12.01 19.44 -4.54
CA ILE A 236 11.35 18.17 -4.88
C ILE A 236 9.85 18.30 -4.65
N ILE A 237 9.43 18.83 -3.50
CA ILE A 237 8.02 19.00 -3.16
C ILE A 237 7.33 19.92 -4.18
N ASP A 238 7.93 21.06 -4.54
CA ASP A 238 7.38 21.98 -5.55
C ASP A 238 7.19 21.28 -6.90
N LEU A 239 8.21 20.55 -7.37
CA LEU A 239 8.11 19.79 -8.61
C LEU A 239 6.99 18.74 -8.55
N LEU A 240 6.92 17.95 -7.47
CA LEU A 240 5.91 16.89 -7.35
C LEU A 240 4.50 17.46 -7.27
N LEU A 241 4.29 18.54 -6.50
CA LEU A 241 2.99 19.16 -6.29
C LEU A 241 2.52 19.96 -7.51
N SER A 242 3.43 20.51 -8.32
CA SER A 242 3.08 21.15 -9.59
C SER A 242 2.31 20.24 -10.56
N LEU A 243 2.43 18.92 -10.39
CA LEU A 243 1.79 17.92 -11.23
C LEU A 243 0.44 17.45 -10.70
N VAL A 244 0.02 17.83 -9.49
CA VAL A 244 -1.17 17.27 -8.81
C VAL A 244 -2.02 18.36 -8.13
N PRO A 245 -2.57 19.32 -8.90
CA PRO A 245 -3.19 20.52 -8.35
C PRO A 245 -4.50 20.29 -7.57
N ASN A 246 -5.11 19.09 -7.71
CA ASN A 246 -6.39 18.74 -7.07
C ASN A 246 -6.24 17.96 -5.76
N LEU A 247 -5.05 17.98 -5.14
CA LEU A 247 -4.85 17.29 -3.87
C LEU A 247 -5.72 17.86 -2.76
N ILE A 248 -6.33 16.95 -2.00
CA ILE A 248 -7.16 17.23 -0.82
C ILE A 248 -6.44 16.79 0.46
N TYR A 249 -5.59 15.76 0.36
CA TYR A 249 -4.77 15.24 1.44
C TYR A 249 -3.30 15.12 1.03
N LEU A 250 -2.41 15.68 1.86
CA LEU A 250 -0.97 15.57 1.70
C LEU A 250 -0.33 15.17 3.03
N SER A 251 0.46 14.10 3.02
CA SER A 251 1.29 13.70 4.15
C SER A 251 2.75 13.63 3.73
N ILE A 252 3.60 14.47 4.31
CA ILE A 252 5.05 14.45 4.08
C ILE A 252 5.73 13.90 5.32
N ARG A 253 6.58 12.90 5.13
CA ARG A 253 7.43 12.33 6.16
C ARG A 253 8.87 12.34 5.67
N GLY A 254 9.81 12.67 6.53
CA GLY A 254 11.22 12.63 6.14
C GLY A 254 12.15 12.47 7.34
N SER A 255 13.32 11.92 7.06
CA SER A 255 14.44 11.91 8.00
C SER A 255 15.39 13.04 7.62
N LEU A 256 15.87 13.80 8.60
CA LEU A 256 16.99 14.70 8.37
C LEU A 256 18.27 13.87 8.42
N SER A 257 19.04 13.94 7.35
CA SER A 257 20.50 13.99 7.47
C SER A 257 20.91 15.45 7.61
N ASP A 258 22.06 15.73 8.22
CA ASP A 258 22.52 17.06 8.66
C ASP A 258 22.51 18.22 7.63
N ALA A 259 22.21 17.96 6.36
CA ALA A 259 22.23 18.93 5.26
C ALA A 259 20.87 19.39 4.71
N ASN A 260 19.74 18.74 5.05
CA ASN A 260 18.47 18.94 4.31
C ASN A 260 17.30 19.40 5.18
N ASN A 261 17.41 20.57 5.82
CA ASN A 261 16.28 21.17 6.51
C ASN A 261 15.19 21.59 5.50
N ILE A 262 13.91 21.34 5.84
CA ILE A 262 12.79 21.93 5.12
C ILE A 262 12.69 23.38 5.54
N ASP A 263 12.79 24.28 4.58
CA ASP A 263 12.41 25.67 4.74
C ASP A 263 10.87 25.76 4.79
N ILE A 264 10.34 26.06 5.97
CA ILE A 264 8.89 26.08 6.25
C ILE A 264 8.21 27.24 5.53
N ASP A 265 8.88 28.39 5.37
CA ASP A 265 8.36 29.53 4.62
C ASP A 265 8.20 29.16 3.15
N SER A 266 9.24 28.58 2.56
CA SER A 266 9.18 28.06 1.18
C SER A 266 8.09 26.99 1.03
N LEU A 267 7.94 26.08 2.00
CA LEU A 267 6.89 25.07 1.96
C LEU A 267 5.50 25.69 1.99
N ALA A 268 5.25 26.69 2.83
CA ALA A 268 3.97 27.38 2.91
C ALA A 268 3.59 28.01 1.56
N ILE A 269 4.55 28.70 0.91
CA ILE A 269 4.36 29.29 -0.43
C ILE A 269 4.01 28.21 -1.45
N ILE A 270 4.76 27.10 -1.47
CA ILE A 270 4.50 25.98 -2.38
C ILE A 270 3.08 25.42 -2.18
N LEU A 271 2.62 25.28 -0.94
CA LEU A 271 1.29 24.75 -0.66
C LEU A 271 0.18 25.67 -1.17
N TYR A 272 0.28 26.98 -0.96
CA TYR A 272 -0.67 27.95 -1.51
C TYR A 272 -0.72 27.91 -3.03
N ASP A 273 0.44 27.92 -3.68
CA ASP A 273 0.55 28.08 -5.12
C ASP A 273 0.16 26.81 -5.88
N ARG A 274 0.52 25.63 -5.35
CA ARG A 274 0.39 24.36 -6.08
C ARG A 274 -0.86 23.57 -5.74
N VAL A 275 -1.35 23.65 -4.50
CA VAL A 275 -2.42 22.78 -4.01
C VAL A 275 -3.51 23.56 -3.26
N PRO A 276 -4.20 24.51 -3.93
CA PRO A 276 -5.18 25.39 -3.29
C PRO A 276 -6.43 24.66 -2.74
N LYS A 277 -6.63 23.39 -3.10
CA LYS A 277 -7.74 22.53 -2.62
C LYS A 277 -7.34 21.65 -1.43
N LEU A 278 -6.14 21.83 -0.90
CA LEU A 278 -5.63 21.02 0.19
C LEU A 278 -6.41 21.33 1.47
N ASN A 279 -7.07 20.31 2.02
CA ASN A 279 -7.88 20.44 3.24
C ASN A 279 -7.24 19.73 4.43
N LYS A 280 -6.43 18.70 4.17
CA LYS A 280 -5.75 17.91 5.20
C LYS A 280 -4.27 17.86 4.92
N PHE A 281 -3.48 18.34 5.87
CA PHE A 281 -2.02 18.35 5.78
C PHE A 281 -1.40 17.68 7.00
N PHE A 282 -0.39 16.86 6.75
CA PHE A 282 0.41 16.21 7.79
C PHE A 282 1.88 16.29 7.42
N LEU A 283 2.67 16.99 8.23
CA LEU A 283 4.13 16.98 8.14
C LEU A 283 4.69 16.23 9.35
N LYS A 284 5.62 15.31 9.12
CA LYS A 284 6.43 14.70 10.19
C LYS A 284 7.88 14.59 9.75
N MET A 285 8.71 15.50 10.22
CA MET A 285 10.13 15.57 9.89
C MET A 285 10.95 15.40 11.14
N ALA A 286 12.13 14.77 11.04
CA ALA A 286 13.14 14.94 12.08
C ALA A 286 13.59 16.41 12.15
N VAL A 287 14.13 16.85 13.29
CA VAL A 287 14.69 18.20 13.51
C VAL A 287 16.03 18.06 14.22
N GLN A 288 17.01 18.90 13.89
CA GLN A 288 18.26 18.99 14.66
C GLN A 288 18.01 19.61 16.04
N GLU A 289 18.64 19.07 17.09
CA GLU A 289 18.47 19.56 18.47
C GLU A 289 18.84 21.04 18.66
N SER A 290 19.76 21.57 17.85
CA SER A 290 20.16 22.98 17.89
C SER A 290 19.01 23.96 17.61
N LEU A 291 18.04 23.56 16.76
CA LEU A 291 16.84 24.34 16.45
C LEU A 291 15.84 24.35 17.61
N ILE A 292 15.88 23.33 18.48
CA ILE A 292 14.94 23.20 19.61
C ILE A 292 15.35 24.13 20.76
N ASN A 293 16.65 24.30 20.97
CA ASN A 293 17.18 24.99 22.13
C ASN A 293 17.25 26.52 21.98
N THR A 294 17.02 27.07 20.78
CA THR A 294 17.31 28.48 20.51
C THR A 294 16.09 29.39 20.34
N GLN A 295 14.88 28.91 20.03
CA GLN A 295 13.75 29.81 19.68
C GLN A 295 12.36 29.18 19.97
N GLN A 296 12.01 29.03 21.25
CA GLN A 296 10.86 28.21 21.66
C GLN A 296 9.49 28.89 21.75
N ASP A 297 9.33 30.21 21.56
CA ASP A 297 7.98 30.82 21.63
C ASP A 297 7.63 31.65 20.39
N ASP A 298 8.42 32.66 20.02
CA ASP A 298 8.07 33.58 18.92
C ASP A 298 7.98 32.92 17.53
N ASN A 299 8.73 31.84 17.28
CA ASN A 299 8.73 31.18 15.98
C ASN A 299 7.48 30.36 15.70
N TYR A 300 6.80 29.84 16.72
CA TYR A 300 5.64 28.97 16.49
C TYR A 300 4.42 29.76 16.05
N GLU A 301 4.17 30.89 16.71
CA GLU A 301 3.10 31.81 16.30
C GLU A 301 3.34 32.28 14.87
N ASN A 302 4.60 32.56 14.50
CA ASN A 302 4.96 32.90 13.13
C ASN A 302 4.64 31.76 12.15
N ILE A 303 4.96 30.50 12.46
CA ILE A 303 4.68 29.36 11.57
C ILE A 303 3.16 29.16 11.37
N GLN A 304 2.36 29.28 12.43
CA GLN A 304 0.90 29.15 12.31
C GLN A 304 0.31 30.23 11.40
N GLN A 305 0.92 31.43 11.38
CA GLN A 305 0.51 32.53 10.50
C GLN A 305 0.92 32.31 9.03
N LEU A 306 1.88 31.43 8.75
CA LEU A 306 2.32 31.16 7.38
C LEU A 306 1.25 30.46 6.55
N HIS A 307 0.47 29.53 7.12
CA HIS A 307 -0.51 28.77 6.37
C HIS A 307 -1.69 28.29 7.23
N PRO A 308 -2.97 28.42 6.80
CA PRO A 308 -4.15 28.01 7.55
C PRO A 308 -4.20 26.53 7.98
N LEU A 309 -3.43 25.68 7.31
CA LEU A 309 -3.31 24.25 7.63
C LEU A 309 -2.24 23.94 8.69
N PHE A 310 -1.45 24.92 9.12
CA PHE A 310 -0.39 24.75 10.12
C PHE A 310 -0.94 24.97 11.53
N GLN A 311 -2.04 24.30 11.87
CA GLN A 311 -2.80 24.59 13.10
C GLN A 311 -2.12 23.99 14.34
N TYR A 312 -1.72 22.72 14.25
CA TYR A 312 -1.05 22.03 15.34
C TYR A 312 0.41 21.80 15.02
N ILE A 313 1.27 22.40 15.82
CA ILE A 313 2.71 22.20 15.76
C ILE A 313 3.14 21.49 17.04
N ILE A 314 3.68 20.29 16.90
CA ILE A 314 4.19 19.50 18.01
C ILE A 314 5.66 19.22 17.74
N ILE A 315 6.52 19.61 18.69
CA ILE A 315 7.89 19.08 18.74
C ILE A 315 7.89 17.88 19.67
N ASP A 316 8.02 16.70 19.07
CA ASP A 316 8.28 15.46 19.78
C ASP A 316 9.77 15.48 20.18
N PRO A 317 10.11 15.63 21.48
CA PRO A 317 11.50 15.78 21.90
C PRO A 317 12.33 14.54 21.53
N SER A 318 13.64 14.74 21.37
CA SER A 318 14.54 13.61 21.14
C SER A 318 14.48 12.64 22.33
N THR A 319 14.54 11.35 22.02
CA THR A 319 14.90 10.33 23.01
C THR A 319 16.35 9.94 22.76
N GLN A 320 16.98 9.22 23.70
CA GLN A 320 18.36 8.74 23.55
C GLN A 320 18.60 7.96 22.23
N TYR A 321 17.53 7.49 21.58
CA TYR A 321 17.59 6.71 20.35
C TYR A 321 16.86 7.33 19.15
N THR A 322 16.21 8.49 19.30
CA THR A 322 15.43 9.10 18.21
C THR A 322 15.64 10.60 18.13
N PRO A 323 15.91 11.15 16.94
CA PRO A 323 15.95 12.60 16.76
C PRO A 323 14.58 13.18 17.07
N ALA A 324 14.57 14.42 17.55
CA ALA A 324 13.35 15.18 17.74
C ALA A 324 12.58 15.32 16.43
N ARG A 325 11.27 15.56 16.50
CA ARG A 325 10.44 15.65 15.30
C ARG A 325 9.50 16.85 15.33
N LEU A 326 9.47 17.57 14.22
CA LEU A 326 8.46 18.57 13.93
C LEU A 326 7.26 17.88 13.30
N ILE A 327 6.12 18.03 13.95
CA ILE A 327 4.84 17.51 13.49
C ILE A 327 3.94 18.71 13.24
N ILE A 328 3.49 18.90 12.00
CA ILE A 328 2.50 19.93 11.63
C ILE A 328 1.23 19.25 11.15
N GLN A 329 0.07 19.62 11.67
CA GLN A 329 -1.22 19.03 11.29
C GLN A 329 -2.32 20.09 11.18
N SER A 330 -3.24 19.89 10.24
CA SER A 330 -4.56 20.56 10.22
C SER A 330 -5.55 19.84 11.13
N GLU A 331 -6.57 20.53 11.65
CA GLU A 331 -7.64 19.97 12.47
C GLU A 331 -8.22 18.68 11.89
N SER A 332 -8.28 17.68 12.77
CA SER A 332 -8.89 16.39 12.51
C SER A 332 -10.41 16.56 12.45
N GLY A 333 -10.93 16.84 11.26
CA GLY A 333 -12.30 16.52 10.88
C GLY A 333 -12.49 15.04 10.62
#